data_AF-V6F7Y5-F1
#
_entry.id   AF-V6F7Y5-F1
#
_cell.length_a   1.000
_cell.length_b   1.000
_cell.length_c   1.000
_cell.angle_alpha   90.00
_cell.angle_beta   90.00
_cell.angle_gamma   90.00
#
_symmetry.space_group_name_H-M   'P 1'
#
loop_
_entity.id
_entity.type
_entity.pdbx_description
1 polymer ?
#
loop_
_entity_poly.entity_id
_entity_poly.type
_entity_poly.pdbx_seq_one_letter_code
_entity_poly.pdbx_strand_id
1 'polypeptide(L)'
;MSTPTIKTRLPAKAKKGEIIEIKAQITHDMETGQRKDAGGMPLARRIIKKFVCTWNGEVVISADWHTAMSANPFITFFALAEKTGPLKLAFHDDNGEIYESVTDIVVE
;
A
#
# COMPACT_ATOMS: atom_id res chain seq x y z
N MET A 1 4.82 13.88 -13.34
CA MET A 1 4.62 13.17 -12.06
C MET A 1 5.70 12.10 -11.98
N SER A 2 6.35 11.94 -10.83
CA SER A 2 7.32 10.87 -10.60
C SER A 2 6.64 9.51 -10.71
N THR A 3 7.29 8.54 -11.36
CA THR A 3 6.82 7.16 -11.42
C THR A 3 6.56 6.62 -10.02
N PRO A 4 5.35 6.10 -9.73
CA PRO A 4 5.03 5.54 -8.42
C PRO A 4 6.03 4.43 -8.08
N THR A 5 6.64 4.52 -6.90
CA THR A 5 7.58 3.53 -6.40
C THR A 5 7.05 3.00 -5.08
N ILE A 6 7.08 1.69 -4.89
CA ILE A 6 6.67 1.06 -3.64
C ILE A 6 7.90 0.70 -2.83
N LYS A 7 7.91 1.08 -1.56
CA LYS A 7 8.90 0.66 -0.56
C LYS A 7 8.22 -0.25 0.44
N THR A 8 8.78 -1.45 0.59
CA THR A 8 8.27 -2.47 1.51
C THR A 8 9.35 -2.82 2.52
N ARG A 9 8.98 -2.96 3.80
CA ARG A 9 9.86 -3.48 4.85
C ARG A 9 9.11 -4.50 5.69
N LEU A 10 9.67 -5.71 5.72
CA LEU A 10 9.26 -6.85 6.54
C LEU A 10 10.50 -7.71 6.79
N PRO A 11 10.51 -8.57 7.82
CA PRO A 11 11.59 -9.54 7.99
C PRO A 11 11.56 -10.58 6.85
N ALA A 12 12.74 -10.95 6.35
CA ALA A 12 12.87 -12.00 5.33
C ALA A 12 12.58 -13.41 5.89
N LYS A 13 12.74 -13.57 7.21
CA LYS A 13 12.50 -14.81 7.96
C LYS A 13 11.72 -14.53 9.23
N ALA A 14 10.81 -15.42 9.60
CA ALA A 14 10.07 -15.36 10.86
C ALA A 14 9.87 -16.78 11.41
N LYS A 15 9.72 -16.91 12.73
CA LYS A 15 9.34 -18.19 13.33
C LYS A 15 7.85 -18.45 13.12
N LYS A 16 7.48 -19.72 12.99
CA LYS A 16 6.06 -20.08 12.98
C LYS A 16 5.35 -19.60 14.25
N GLY A 17 4.29 -18.82 14.08
CA GLY A 17 3.52 -18.20 15.15
C GLY A 17 4.08 -16.85 15.65
N GLU A 18 5.12 -16.31 15.02
CA GLU A 18 5.63 -14.97 15.33
C GLU A 18 4.73 -13.87 14.76
N ILE A 19 4.53 -12.80 15.51
CA ILE A 19 3.86 -11.59 15.01
C ILE A 19 4.91 -10.70 14.35
N ILE A 20 4.78 -10.49 13.04
CA ILE A 20 5.70 -9.67 12.26
C ILE A 20 5.09 -8.30 11.94
N GLU A 21 5.93 -7.27 11.91
CA GLU A 21 5.57 -5.93 11.46
C GLU A 21 5.82 -5.80 9.95
N ILE A 22 4.80 -5.37 9.21
CA ILE A 22 4.87 -5.13 7.77
C ILE A 22 4.62 -3.64 7.52
N LYS A 23 5.52 -3.01 6.76
CA LYS A 23 5.47 -1.60 6.39
C LYS A 23 5.44 -1.45 4.88
N ALA A 24 4.56 -0.60 4.40
CA ALA A 24 4.44 -0.30 2.98
C ALA A 24 4.26 1.20 2.76
N GLN A 25 4.99 1.75 1.79
CA GLN A 25 4.86 3.14 1.34
C GLN A 25 4.81 3.16 -0.18
N ILE A 26 3.95 4.01 -0.76
CA ILE A 26 3.96 4.31 -2.19
C ILE A 26 4.21 5.79 -2.43
N THR A 27 5.06 6.13 -3.40
CA THR A 27 5.22 7.52 -3.87
C THR A 27 3.97 7.93 -4.66
N HIS A 28 3.18 8.87 -4.13
CA HIS A 28 1.94 9.35 -4.74
C HIS A 28 1.59 10.75 -4.19
N ASP A 29 1.04 11.65 -5.01
CA ASP A 29 0.73 13.03 -4.61
C ASP A 29 -0.54 13.16 -3.75
N MET A 30 -1.47 12.22 -3.91
CA MET A 30 -2.76 12.17 -3.21
C MET A 30 -3.57 13.46 -3.42
N GLU A 31 -3.69 13.90 -4.68
CA GLU A 31 -4.49 15.07 -5.05
C GLU A 31 -5.94 14.90 -4.59
N THR A 32 -6.34 15.69 -3.60
CA THR A 32 -7.64 15.57 -2.92
C THR A 32 -8.78 16.14 -3.75
N GLY A 33 -8.44 16.96 -4.75
CA GLY A 33 -9.36 17.75 -5.55
C GLY A 33 -9.84 19.05 -4.88
N GLN A 34 -9.32 19.37 -3.69
CA GLN A 34 -9.59 20.64 -3.01
C GLN A 34 -8.62 21.75 -3.42
N ARG A 35 -7.44 21.38 -3.95
CA ARG A 35 -6.46 22.35 -4.44
C ARG A 35 -6.95 22.96 -5.74
N LYS A 36 -6.66 24.26 -5.91
CA LYS A 36 -6.97 25.00 -7.13
C LYS A 36 -5.70 25.24 -7.94
N ASP A 37 -5.86 25.33 -9.26
CA ASP A 37 -4.81 25.78 -10.16
C ASP A 37 -4.63 27.32 -10.12
N ALA A 38 -3.72 27.85 -10.93
CA ALA A 38 -3.46 29.28 -11.02
C ALA A 38 -4.66 30.09 -11.55
N GLY A 39 -5.59 29.45 -12.26
CA GLY A 39 -6.84 30.05 -12.73
C GLY A 39 -7.98 29.96 -11.71
N GLY A 40 -7.75 29.35 -10.55
CA GLY A 40 -8.76 29.15 -9.51
C GLY A 40 -9.68 27.94 -9.73
N MET A 41 -9.43 27.12 -10.75
CA MET A 41 -10.20 25.92 -11.04
C MET A 41 -9.76 24.77 -10.13
N PRO A 42 -10.68 23.97 -9.57
CA PRO A 42 -10.33 22.83 -8.75
C PRO A 42 -9.62 21.76 -9.59
N LEU A 43 -8.59 21.16 -9.01
CA LEU A 43 -7.91 20.03 -9.63
C LEU A 43 -8.75 18.77 -9.51
N ALA A 44 -8.64 17.88 -10.50
CA ALA A 44 -9.32 16.60 -10.43
C ALA A 44 -8.72 15.76 -9.29
N ARG A 45 -9.57 15.17 -8.46
CA ARG A 45 -9.14 14.24 -7.42
C ARG A 45 -8.42 13.05 -8.07
N ARG A 46 -7.29 12.68 -7.49
CA ARG A 46 -6.57 11.45 -7.76
C ARG A 46 -5.89 10.97 -6.48
N ILE A 47 -6.42 9.91 -5.88
CA ILE A 47 -5.81 9.29 -4.71
C ILE A 47 -5.62 7.79 -4.93
N ILE A 48 -4.72 7.20 -4.15
CA ILE A 48 -4.83 5.77 -3.85
C ILE A 48 -6.08 5.57 -3.00
N LYS A 49 -7.08 4.90 -3.57
CA LYS A 49 -8.40 4.68 -2.96
C LYS A 49 -8.52 3.37 -2.18
N LYS A 50 -7.63 2.42 -2.44
CA LYS A 50 -7.64 1.12 -1.75
C LYS A 50 -6.25 0.53 -1.65
N PHE A 51 -5.97 -0.09 -0.52
CA PHE A 51 -4.80 -0.92 -0.29
C PHE A 51 -5.24 -2.34 0.06
N VAL A 52 -4.59 -3.34 -0.53
CA VAL A 52 -4.81 -4.76 -0.23
C VAL A 52 -3.47 -5.45 -0.03
N CYS A 53 -3.35 -6.21 1.06
CA CYS A 53 -2.25 -7.14 1.26
C CYS A 53 -2.80 -8.57 1.25
N THR A 54 -2.21 -9.42 0.42
CA THR A 54 -2.49 -10.86 0.41
C THR A 54 -1.25 -11.65 0.74
N TRP A 55 -1.40 -12.75 1.48
CA TRP A 55 -0.35 -13.71 1.76
C TRP A 55 -0.78 -15.08 1.24
N ASN A 56 -0.02 -15.65 0.31
CA ASN A 56 -0.39 -16.92 -0.35
C ASN A 56 -1.79 -16.87 -1.02
N GLY A 57 -2.21 -15.69 -1.48
CA GLY A 57 -3.51 -15.45 -2.10
C GLY A 57 -4.65 -15.16 -1.12
N GLU A 58 -4.45 -15.32 0.19
CA GLU A 58 -5.44 -14.98 1.21
C GLU A 58 -5.29 -13.52 1.65
N VAL A 59 -6.40 -12.79 1.80
CA VAL A 59 -6.39 -11.38 2.22
C VAL A 59 -6.01 -11.29 3.69
N VAL A 60 -4.89 -10.62 3.98
CA VAL A 60 -4.43 -10.31 5.34
C VAL A 60 -5.09 -9.02 5.83
N ILE A 61 -5.11 -7.99 4.97
CA ILE A 61 -5.75 -6.72 5.24
C ILE A 61 -6.24 -6.07 3.95
N SER A 62 -7.37 -5.38 4.03
CA SER A 62 -7.89 -4.48 3.02
C SER A 62 -8.26 -3.17 3.71
N ALA A 63 -7.88 -2.04 3.12
CA ALA A 63 -8.20 -0.72 3.63
C ALA A 63 -8.70 0.16 2.50
N ASP A 64 -9.87 0.78 2.70
CA ASP A 64 -10.38 1.83 1.83
C ASP A 64 -9.83 3.17 2.31
N TRP A 65 -9.23 3.92 1.38
CA TRP A 65 -8.52 5.16 1.65
C TRP A 65 -9.27 6.34 1.04
N HIS A 66 -9.23 7.47 1.75
CA HIS A 66 -9.98 8.67 1.40
C HIS A 66 -9.06 9.90 1.33
N THR A 67 -9.64 11.03 0.93
CA THR A 67 -8.92 12.29 0.63
C THR A 67 -8.18 12.91 1.83
N ALA A 68 -8.40 12.43 3.05
CA ALA A 68 -7.68 12.86 4.23
C ALA A 68 -6.31 12.15 4.42
N MET A 69 -5.98 11.19 3.56
CA MET A 69 -4.68 10.53 3.56
C MET A 69 -3.60 11.46 3.02
N SER A 70 -2.47 11.52 3.71
CA SER A 70 -1.30 12.32 3.30
C SER A 70 -0.68 11.81 2.00
N ALA A 71 -0.01 12.72 1.28
CA ALA A 71 0.89 12.37 0.18
C ALA A 71 1.95 11.35 0.63
N ASN A 72 2.40 10.51 -0.30
CA ASN A 72 3.25 9.35 -0.08
C ASN A 72 2.68 8.40 0.99
N PRO A 73 1.46 7.89 0.79
CA PRO A 73 0.72 7.20 1.83
C PRO A 73 1.50 5.98 2.32
N PHE A 74 1.46 5.82 3.64
CA PHE A 74 2.21 4.84 4.40
C PHE A 74 1.26 4.06 5.30
N ILE A 75 1.45 2.75 5.37
CA ILE A 75 0.71 1.87 6.27
C ILE A 75 1.65 0.90 6.96
N THR A 76 1.39 0.69 8.24
CA THR A 76 2.01 -0.36 9.06
C THR A 76 0.91 -1.22 9.63
N PHE A 77 1.11 -2.53 9.59
CA PHE A 77 0.23 -3.50 10.23
C PHE A 77 1.03 -4.71 10.69
N PHE A 78 0.39 -5.56 11.48
CA PHE A 78 0.98 -6.79 12.00
C PHE A 78 0.26 -8.00 11.41
N ALA A 79 1.01 -9.07 11.18
CA ALA A 79 0.48 -10.35 10.72
C ALA A 79 1.12 -11.50 11.49
N LEU A 80 0.39 -12.61 11.65
CA LEU A 80 0.92 -13.84 12.23
C LEU A 80 1.64 -14.64 11.14
N ALA A 81 2.91 -15.00 11.38
CA ALA A 81 3.70 -15.79 10.46
C ALA A 81 3.35 -17.28 10.56
N GLU A 82 2.45 -17.75 9.68
CA GLU A 82 2.03 -19.15 9.69
C GLU A 82 2.67 -20.01 8.59
N LYS A 83 2.90 -19.42 7.41
CA LYS A 83 3.32 -20.14 6.20
C LYS A 83 4.33 -19.33 5.40
N THR A 84 5.36 -20.01 4.89
CA THR A 84 6.26 -19.46 3.85
C THR A 84 5.47 -19.11 2.59
N GLY A 85 5.89 -18.05 1.90
CA GLY A 85 5.43 -17.75 0.55
C GLY A 85 5.29 -16.25 0.26
N PRO A 86 4.71 -15.91 -0.89
CA PRO A 86 4.63 -14.53 -1.35
C PRO A 86 3.63 -13.71 -0.53
N LEU A 87 4.10 -12.55 -0.09
CA LEU A 87 3.29 -11.45 0.38
C LEU A 87 3.17 -10.41 -0.75
N LYS A 88 1.95 -10.18 -1.22
CA LYS A 88 1.64 -9.26 -2.31
C LYS A 88 0.88 -8.05 -1.75
N LEU A 89 1.40 -6.87 -2.06
CA LEU A 89 0.84 -5.57 -1.74
C LEU A 89 0.30 -4.93 -3.01
N ALA A 90 -0.94 -4.43 -2.97
CA ALA A 90 -1.59 -3.76 -4.10
C ALA A 90 -2.18 -2.42 -3.66
N PHE A 91 -1.84 -1.37 -4.40
CA PHE A 91 -2.37 -0.01 -4.24
C PHE A 91 -3.21 0.34 -5.47
N HIS A 92 -4.50 0.61 -5.27
CA HIS A 92 -5.44 0.94 -6.33
C HIS A 92 -5.62 2.46 -6.41
N ASP A 93 -5.34 3.04 -7.57
CA ASP A 93 -5.49 4.47 -7.86
C ASP A 93 -6.89 4.79 -8.44
N ASP A 94 -7.35 6.02 -8.25
CA ASP A 94 -8.55 6.56 -8.86
C ASP A 94 -8.47 6.53 -10.40
N ASN A 95 -7.27 6.65 -10.98
CA ASN A 95 -7.06 6.57 -12.43
C ASN A 95 -7.26 5.15 -13.03
N GLY A 96 -7.50 4.14 -12.19
CA GLY A 96 -7.70 2.74 -12.58
C GLY A 96 -6.44 1.88 -12.57
N GLU A 97 -5.26 2.47 -12.35
CA GLU A 97 -4.01 1.72 -12.23
C GLU A 97 -3.93 0.96 -10.90
N ILE A 98 -3.19 -0.15 -10.91
CA ILE A 98 -2.87 -0.94 -9.74
C ILE A 98 -1.35 -1.04 -9.67
N TYR A 99 -0.79 -0.58 -8.56
CA TYR A 99 0.65 -0.68 -8.29
C TYR A 99 0.90 -1.81 -7.30
N GLU A 100 1.77 -2.74 -7.69
CA GLU A 100 1.99 -3.97 -6.94
C GLU A 100 3.44 -4.14 -6.50
N SER A 101 3.63 -4.74 -5.33
CA SER A 101 4.92 -5.20 -4.84
C SER A 101 4.75 -6.60 -4.26
N VAL A 102 5.63 -7.52 -4.65
CA VAL A 102 5.67 -8.88 -4.13
C VAL A 102 6.96 -9.05 -3.36
N THR A 103 6.89 -9.63 -2.17
CA THR A 103 8.05 -10.00 -1.36
C THR A 103 7.81 -11.34 -0.73
N ASP A 104 8.78 -12.24 -0.85
CA ASP A 104 8.71 -13.56 -0.22
C ASP A 104 9.16 -13.48 1.23
N ILE A 105 8.45 -14.22 2.09
CA ILE A 105 8.82 -14.43 3.48
C ILE A 105 8.98 -15.93 3.74
N VAL A 106 10.06 -16.30 4.44
CA VAL A 106 10.30 -17.66 4.90
C VAL A 106 9.86 -17.80 6.35
N VAL A 107 9.01 -18.79 6.63
CA VAL A 107 8.59 -19.16 7.97
C VAL A 107 9.25 -20.49 8.36
N GLU A 108 10.02 -20.47 9.45
CA GLU A 108 10.78 -21.61 9.99
C GLU A 108 10.32 -22.06 11.38
#